data_AF-A0A336LVK3-F1
#
_entry.id   AF-A0A336LVK3-F1
#
_cell.length_a   1.000
_cell.length_b   1.000
_cell.length_c   1.000
_cell.angle_alpha   90.00
_cell.angle_beta   90.00
_cell.angle_gamma   90.00
#
_symmetry.space_group_name_H-M   'P 1'
#
loop_
_entity.id
_entity.type
_entity.pdbx_description
1 polymer ?
#
loop_
_entity_poly.entity_id
_entity_poly.type
_entity_poly.pdbx_seq_one_letter_code
_entity_poly.pdbx_strand_id
1 'polypeptide(L)' 'MLEQENLLPQEVAYDRPSVKLLNFLNKYYGLYTKIQQLNNFVIFDGFFDNKSDLENVDRRMRITAR' A
#
# COMPACT_ATOMS: atom_id res chain seq x y z
N MET A 1 -2.71 15.33 5.91
CA MET A 1 -3.13 13.91 5.77
C MET A 1 -1.97 12.99 6.09
N LEU A 2 -0.99 12.75 5.21
CA LEU A 2 0.12 11.82 5.51
C LEU A 2 0.88 12.13 6.81
N GLU A 3 1.28 13.38 7.03
CA GLU A 3 1.94 13.82 8.28
C GLU A 3 1.04 13.67 9.51
N GLN A 4 -0.27 13.86 9.36
CA GLN A 4 -1.23 13.75 10.46
C GLN A 4 -1.47 12.30 10.84
N GLU A 5 -1.48 11.41 9.85
CA GLU A 5 -1.63 9.95 10.04
C GLU A 5 -0.28 9.28 10.38
N ASN A 6 0.83 10.00 10.32
CA ASN A 6 2.19 9.49 10.49
C ASN A 6 2.48 8.28 9.57
N LEU A 7 2.12 8.43 8.29
CA LEU A 7 2.30 7.40 7.26
C LEU A 7 3.16 7.91 6.11
N LEU A 8 3.98 7.03 5.56
CA LEU A 8 4.66 7.22 4.29
C LEU A 8 3.73 6.86 3.12
N PRO A 9 3.89 7.50 1.94
CA PRO A 9 3.06 7.22 0.77
C PRO A 9 3.03 5.73 0.37
N GLN A 10 4.19 5.05 0.41
CA GLN A 10 4.27 3.62 0.07
C GLN A 10 3.55 2.69 1.07
N GLU A 11 3.22 3.17 2.26
CA GLU A 11 2.50 2.41 3.29
C GLU A 11 0.96 2.48 3.10
N VAL A 12 0.48 3.22 2.10
CA VAL A 12 -0.95 3.46 1.85
C VAL A 12 -1.46 2.53 0.75
N ALA A 13 -2.60 1.89 1.00
CA ALA A 13 -3.37 1.19 -0.02
C ALA A 13 -4.41 2.14 -0.64
N TYR A 14 -4.40 2.26 -1.97
CA TYR A 14 -5.28 3.18 -2.70
C TYR A 14 -6.45 2.42 -3.33
N ASP A 15 -7.69 2.77 -3.00
CA ASP A 15 -8.90 2.17 -3.57
C ASP A 15 -9.19 2.75 -4.97
N ARG A 16 -9.10 1.92 -6.01
CA ARG A 16 -9.40 2.30 -7.41
C ARG A 16 -8.81 3.67 -7.83
N PRO A 17 -7.50 3.91 -7.64
CA PRO A 17 -6.92 5.21 -7.93
C PRO A 17 -7.07 5.56 -9.41
N SER A 18 -7.50 6.80 -9.69
CA SER A 18 -7.55 7.31 -11.05
C SER A 18 -6.16 7.43 -11.67
N VAL A 19 -6.08 7.46 -13.00
CA VAL A 19 -4.81 7.69 -13.72
C VAL A 19 -4.14 9.01 -13.28
N LYS A 20 -4.92 10.06 -13.01
CA LYS A 20 -4.39 11.34 -12.52
C LYS A 20 -3.73 11.19 -11.14
N LEU A 21 -4.35 10.42 -10.24
CA LEU A 21 -3.79 10.16 -8.92
C LEU A 21 -2.52 9.30 -9.02
N LEU A 22 -2.51 8.27 -9.87
CA LEU A 22 -1.31 7.46 -10.10
C LEU A 22 -0.13 8.31 -10.60
N ASN A 23 -0.37 9.22 -11.56
CA ASN A 23 0.66 10.12 -12.06
C ASN A 23 1.13 11.12 -10.99
N PHE A 24 0.23 11.57 -10.11
CA PHE A 24 0.60 12.40 -8.96
C PHE A 24 1.51 11.64 -8.00
N LEU A 25 1.14 10.41 -7.62
CA LEU A 25 1.94 9.57 -6.72
C LEU A 25 3.32 9.26 -7.28
N ASN A 26 3.39 9.01 -8.59
CA ASN A 26 4.63 8.82 -9.32
C ASN A 26 5.54 10.07 -9.25
N LYS A 27 5.01 11.24 -9.60
CA LYS A 27 5.78 12.48 -9.71
C LYS A 27 6.25 13.02 -8.37
N TYR A 28 5.40 12.96 -7.34
CA TYR A 28 5.65 13.63 -6.07
C TYR A 28 6.19 12.72 -4.97
N TYR A 29 5.95 11.40 -5.07
CA TYR A 29 6.38 10.43 -4.05
C TYR A 29 7.22 9.28 -4.60
N GLY A 30 7.55 9.27 -5.90
CA GLY A 30 8.39 8.23 -6.48
C GLY A 30 7.76 6.83 -6.48
N LEU A 31 6.43 6.75 -6.47
CA LEU A 31 5.70 5.48 -6.47
C LEU A 31 5.54 4.97 -7.91
N TYR A 32 6.57 4.26 -8.41
CA TYR A 32 6.61 3.72 -9.79
C TYR A 32 6.06 2.31 -9.90
N THR A 33 6.46 1.44 -8.97
CA THR A 33 6.20 0.00 -9.02
C THR A 33 4.91 -0.32 -8.29
N LYS A 34 3.80 -0.41 -9.02
CA LYS A 34 2.50 -0.79 -8.48
C LYS A 34 2.36 -2.32 -8.39
N ILE A 35 1.71 -2.80 -7.34
CA ILE A 35 1.34 -4.20 -7.17
C ILE A 35 -0.19 -4.29 -7.16
N GLN A 36 -0.76 -4.87 -8.21
CA GLN A 36 -2.20 -5.09 -8.29
C GLN A 36 -2.61 -6.25 -7.38
N GLN A 37 -3.61 -5.99 -6.54
CA GLN A 37 -4.23 -7.01 -5.70
C GLN A 37 -5.50 -7.56 -6.37
N LEU A 38 -6.00 -8.69 -5.89
CA LEU A 38 -7.30 -9.22 -6.33
C LEU A 38 -8.47 -8.37 -5.83
N ASN A 39 -8.27 -7.62 -4.74
CA ASN A 39 -9.18 -6.56 -4.34
C ASN A 39 -8.85 -5.30 -5.16
N ASN A 40 -9.80 -4.37 -5.28
CA ASN A 40 -9.63 -3.19 -6.15
C ASN A 40 -8.61 -2.15 -5.64
N PHE A 41 -7.77 -2.53 -4.67
CA PHE A 41 -6.71 -1.68 -4.15
C PHE A 41 -5.43 -1.81 -4.96
N VAL A 42 -4.70 -0.70 -5.00
CA VAL A 42 -3.34 -0.62 -5.52
C VAL A 42 -2.42 -0.27 -4.37
N ILE A 43 -1.39 -1.09 -4.18
CA ILE A 43 -0.26 -0.81 -3.29
C ILE A 43 1.01 -0.62 -4.14
N PHE A 44 2.07 -0.12 -3.52
CA PHE A 44 3.35 0.10 -4.18
C PHE A 44 4.47 -0.68 -3.49
N ASP A 45 5.60 -0.79 -4.17
CA ASP A 45 6.81 -1.34 -3.58
C ASP A 45 7.17 -0.57 -2.29
N GLY A 46 7.66 -1.30 -1.29
CA GLY A 46 7.86 -0.79 0.07
C GLY A 46 6.66 -0.84 1.00
N PHE A 47 5.46 -1.19 0.52
CA PHE A 47 4.25 -1.35 1.37
C PHE A 47 4.44 -2.41 2.49
N PHE A 48 5.28 -3.41 2.25
CA PHE A 48 5.54 -4.50 3.19
C PHE A 48 6.88 -4.38 3.94
N ASP A 49 7.62 -3.27 3.78
CA ASP A 49 8.95 -3.14 4.39
C ASP A 49 8.90 -2.95 5.91
N ASN A 50 7.74 -2.53 6.45
CA ASN A 50 7.51 -2.47 7.87
C ASN A 50 7.27 -3.87 8.46
N LYS A 51 8.33 -4.41 9.07
CA LYS A 51 8.36 -5.71 9.76
C LYS A 51 7.30 -5.86 10.87
N SER A 52 6.86 -4.76 11.48
CA SER A 52 5.78 -4.78 12.48
C SER A 52 4.44 -5.22 11.90
N ASP A 53 4.17 -4.90 10.63
CA ASP A 53 2.92 -5.25 9.96
C ASP A 53 2.98 -6.64 9.34
N LEU A 54 4.15 -7.06 8.85
CA LEU A 54 4.35 -8.43 8.36
C LEU A 54 4.00 -9.49 9.41
N GLU A 55 4.40 -9.32 10.68
CA GLU A 55 4.02 -10.26 11.75
C GLU A 55 2.50 -10.33 12.02
N ASN A 56 1.79 -9.23 11.77
CA ASN A 56 0.35 -9.14 11.97
C ASN A 56 -0.43 -9.63 10.74
N VAL A 57 0.09 -9.42 9.54
CA VAL A 57 -0.47 -9.91 8.27
C VAL A 57 -0.31 -11.43 8.19
N ASP A 58 0.85 -11.98 8.53
CA ASP A 58 1.05 -13.44 8.59
C ASP A 58 0.08 -14.11 9.57
N ARG A 59 -0.13 -13.49 10.74
CA ARG A 59 -1.12 -13.95 11.72
C ARG A 59 -2.54 -13.91 11.16
N ARG A 60 -2.91 -12.85 10.44
CA ARG A 60 -4.25 -12.71 9.83
C ARG A 60 -4.48 -13.65 8.65
N MET A 61 -3.48 -13.85 7.78
CA MET A 61 -3.58 -14.80 6.65
C MET A 61 -3.69 -16.25 7.14
N ARG A 62 -2.99 -16.63 8.21
CA ARG A 62 -3.08 -17.98 8.80
C ARG A 62 -4.45 -18.30 9.42
N ILE A 63 -5.22 -17.29 9.87
CA ILE A 63 -6.57 -17.48 10.43
C ILE A 63 -7.61 -17.71 9.33
N THR A 64 -7.43 -17.10 8.16
CA THR A 64 -8.36 -17.21 7.02
C THR A 64 -8.14 -18.47 6.16
N ALA A 65 -7.01 -19.17 6.33
CA ALA A 65 -6.66 -20.39 5.60
C ALA A 65 -7.12 -21.68 6.29
N ARG A 66 -8.31 -21.68 6.91
CA ARG A 66 -8.90 -22.85 7.57
C ARG A 66 -10.26 -23.21 7.00
#